data_AF-A0A6I7QRD2-F1
#
_entry.id   AF-A0A6I7QRD2-F1
#
_cell.length_a   1.000
_cell.length_b   1.000
_cell.length_c   1.000
_cell.angle_alpha   90.00
_cell.angle_beta   90.00
_cell.angle_gamma   90.00
#
_symmetry.space_group_name_H-M   'P 1'
#
loop_
_entity.id
_entity.type
_entity.pdbx_description
1 polymer ?
#
loop_
_entity_poly.entity_id
_entity_poly.type
_entity_poly.pdbx_seq_one_letter_code
_entity_poly.pdbx_strand_id
1 'polypeptide(L)'
;MNNGNRRSNTGRPGPALPAVIILAGAILLFPALAWARETASFYGVGLDASFLFIYLPARLLALLGLTLMFFQFLLSARFPPVERHFKRSAMLKTHRSLGKIAYIMVLLHGLGMIAFDIVAAGEVYWYRENIAGLIALVLLTLAVLAAWFFKPLRLSLGQWRAIHLFTYLVFPIVIWHALMLGSTVNAVPSLRYLLYFFLAGYCLVVIHRLYRRLTGKK
;
A
#
# COMPACT_ATOMS: atom_id res chain seq x y z
N MET A 1 44.19 26.87 -14.58
CA MET A 1 42.92 26.22 -15.00
C MET A 1 43.13 24.73 -14.99
N ASN A 2 42.64 23.99 -13.99
CA ASN A 2 42.84 22.54 -13.89
C ASN A 2 41.47 21.85 -13.95
N ASN A 3 41.10 21.37 -15.14
CA ASN A 3 39.88 20.60 -15.38
C ASN A 3 40.05 19.19 -14.79
N GLY A 4 39.73 19.08 -13.50
CA GLY A 4 39.68 17.83 -12.77
C GLY A 4 38.60 16.91 -13.36
N ASN A 5 39.07 15.97 -14.16
CA ASN A 5 38.34 14.90 -14.84
C ASN A 5 37.57 14.03 -13.81
N ARG A 6 36.34 14.43 -13.44
CA ARG A 6 35.41 13.59 -12.68
C ARG A 6 34.94 12.46 -13.60
N ARG A 7 35.70 11.38 -13.63
CA ARG A 7 35.23 10.09 -14.16
C ARG A 7 33.93 9.76 -13.44
N SER A 8 32.82 9.87 -14.16
CA SER A 8 31.53 9.34 -13.75
C SER A 8 31.72 7.85 -13.57
N ASN A 9 31.82 7.42 -12.31
CA ASN A 9 31.80 6.02 -11.95
C ASN A 9 30.39 5.51 -12.29
N THR A 10 30.17 5.13 -13.54
CA THR A 10 28.99 4.39 -14.02
C THR A 10 29.14 2.93 -13.56
N GLY A 11 29.34 2.77 -12.24
CA GLY A 11 29.43 1.48 -11.59
C GLY A 11 28.16 0.72 -11.91
N ARG A 12 28.30 -0.37 -12.65
CA ARG A 12 27.22 -1.31 -12.89
C ARG A 12 26.57 -1.63 -11.54
N PRO A 13 25.23 -1.63 -11.45
CA PRO A 13 24.58 -1.94 -10.20
C PRO A 13 25.05 -3.31 -9.71
N GLY A 14 25.47 -3.38 -8.44
CA GLY A 14 25.88 -4.65 -7.84
C GLY A 14 24.75 -5.68 -7.89
N PRO A 15 25.05 -6.98 -7.81
CA PRO A 15 24.09 -8.07 -7.97
C PRO A 15 22.90 -8.02 -6.98
N ALA A 16 23.02 -7.26 -5.89
CA ALA A 16 21.94 -7.03 -4.93
C ALA A 16 20.77 -6.20 -5.48
N LEU A 17 21.00 -5.30 -6.45
CA LEU A 17 19.94 -4.42 -6.96
C LEU A 17 18.88 -5.17 -7.79
N PRO A 18 19.24 -6.01 -8.79
CA PRO A 18 18.25 -6.82 -9.50
C PRO A 18 17.43 -7.70 -8.56
N ALA A 19 18.07 -8.31 -7.56
CA ALA A 19 17.38 -9.16 -6.59
C ALA A 19 16.31 -8.40 -5.79
N VAL A 20 16.59 -7.18 -5.34
CA VAL A 20 15.61 -6.34 -4.62
C VAL A 20 14.42 -5.97 -5.52
N ILE A 21 14.67 -5.63 -6.79
CA ILE A 21 13.61 -5.28 -7.74
C ILE A 21 12.73 -6.50 -8.03
N ILE A 22 13.35 -7.66 -8.29
CA ILE A 22 12.64 -8.92 -8.53
C ILE A 22 11.78 -9.28 -7.31
N LEU A 23 12.35 -9.19 -6.10
CA LEU A 23 11.61 -9.47 -4.87
C LEU A 23 10.42 -8.53 -4.67
N ALA A 24 10.61 -7.23 -4.88
CA ALA A 24 9.51 -6.25 -4.78
C ALA A 24 8.42 -6.51 -5.83
N GLY A 25 8.81 -6.86 -7.05
CA GLY A 25 7.88 -7.26 -8.11
C GLY A 25 7.12 -8.54 -7.76
N ALA A 26 7.80 -9.56 -7.24
CA ALA A 26 7.19 -10.81 -6.81
C ALA A 26 6.18 -10.58 -5.68
N ILE A 27 6.53 -9.78 -4.67
CA ILE A 27 5.62 -9.41 -3.57
C ILE A 27 4.38 -8.67 -4.11
N LEU A 28 4.53 -7.79 -5.11
CA LEU A 28 3.41 -7.08 -5.72
C LEU A 28 2.51 -7.98 -6.57
N LEU A 29 3.09 -8.95 -7.29
CA LEU A 29 2.34 -9.87 -8.16
C LEU A 29 1.64 -10.97 -7.37
N PHE A 30 2.18 -11.35 -6.21
CA PHE A 30 1.67 -12.46 -5.42
C PHE A 30 0.17 -12.36 -5.07
N PRO A 31 -0.37 -11.21 -4.59
CA PRO A 31 -1.80 -11.07 -4.34
C PRO A 31 -2.66 -11.20 -5.60
N ALA A 32 -2.18 -10.76 -6.77
CA ALA A 32 -2.89 -10.92 -8.03
C ALA A 32 -2.97 -12.40 -8.44
N LEU A 33 -1.88 -13.16 -8.25
CA LEU A 33 -1.88 -14.61 -8.49
C LEU A 33 -2.79 -15.36 -7.52
N ALA A 34 -2.78 -14.98 -6.24
CA ALA A 34 -3.68 -15.54 -5.24
C ALA A 34 -5.16 -15.27 -5.58
N TRP A 35 -5.47 -14.03 -5.96
CA TRP A 35 -6.80 -13.65 -6.45
C TRP A 35 -7.19 -14.39 -7.72
N ALA A 36 -6.29 -14.53 -8.69
CA ALA A 36 -6.59 -15.22 -9.94
C ALA A 36 -6.87 -16.72 -9.72
N ARG A 37 -6.08 -17.36 -8.85
CA ARG A 37 -6.29 -18.76 -8.45
C ARG A 37 -7.66 -18.96 -7.78
N GLU A 38 -8.01 -18.09 -6.86
CA GLU A 38 -9.30 -18.17 -6.15
C GLU A 38 -10.46 -17.81 -7.09
N THR A 39 -10.30 -16.79 -7.93
CA THR A 39 -11.27 -16.41 -8.96
C THR A 39 -11.54 -17.56 -9.93
N ALA A 40 -10.50 -18.31 -10.32
CA ALA A 40 -10.65 -19.44 -11.22
C ALA A 40 -11.55 -20.56 -10.65
N SER A 41 -11.67 -20.65 -9.32
CA SER A 41 -12.57 -21.62 -8.67
C SER A 41 -14.05 -21.34 -8.88
N PHE A 42 -14.38 -20.13 -9.36
CA PHE A 42 -15.76 -19.71 -9.66
C PHE A 42 -16.17 -19.91 -11.12
N TYR A 43 -15.27 -20.35 -12.00
CA TYR A 43 -15.63 -20.62 -13.39
C TYR A 43 -16.64 -21.77 -13.47
N GLY A 44 -17.70 -21.57 -14.26
CA GLY A 44 -18.77 -22.55 -14.46
C GLY A 44 -19.91 -22.48 -13.44
N VAL A 45 -19.86 -21.59 -12.46
CA VAL A 45 -20.86 -21.50 -11.37
C VAL A 45 -22.09 -20.64 -11.74
N GLY A 46 -22.18 -20.12 -12.96
CA GLY A 46 -23.36 -19.34 -13.40
C GLY A 46 -23.59 -18.05 -12.61
N LEU A 47 -22.50 -17.34 -12.29
CA LEU A 47 -22.53 -16.15 -11.44
C LEU A 47 -23.09 -14.92 -12.16
N ASP A 48 -23.67 -14.02 -11.36
CA ASP A 48 -24.20 -12.75 -11.84
C ASP A 48 -23.10 -11.80 -12.38
N ALA A 49 -23.47 -10.95 -13.34
CA ALA A 49 -22.56 -9.99 -13.97
C ALA A 49 -21.94 -9.00 -12.96
N SER A 50 -22.71 -8.54 -11.97
CA SER A 50 -22.19 -7.63 -10.93
C SER A 50 -21.09 -8.30 -10.11
N PHE A 51 -21.20 -9.59 -9.83
CA PHE A 51 -20.18 -10.34 -9.13
C PHE A 51 -18.88 -10.41 -9.95
N LEU A 52 -18.99 -10.76 -11.24
CA LEU A 52 -17.83 -10.93 -12.12
C LEU A 52 -17.11 -9.62 -12.44
N PHE A 53 -17.87 -8.55 -12.70
CA PHE A 53 -17.32 -7.30 -13.24
C PHE A 53 -17.16 -6.17 -12.21
N ILE A 54 -17.76 -6.29 -11.03
CA ILE A 54 -17.64 -5.28 -9.96
C ILE A 54 -16.94 -5.89 -8.74
N TYR A 55 -17.50 -6.95 -8.17
CA TYR A 55 -17.01 -7.54 -6.92
C TYR A 55 -15.59 -8.11 -7.05
N LEU A 56 -15.35 -8.97 -8.05
CA LEU A 56 -14.04 -9.60 -8.23
C LEU A 56 -12.92 -8.57 -8.52
N PRO A 57 -13.07 -7.61 -9.45
CA PRO A 57 -12.07 -6.57 -9.67
C PRO A 57 -11.85 -5.67 -8.44
N ALA A 58 -12.91 -5.31 -7.70
CA ALA A 58 -12.77 -4.51 -6.48
C ALA A 58 -11.88 -5.21 -5.45
N ARG A 59 -11.97 -6.53 -5.31
CA ARG A 59 -11.09 -7.32 -4.43
C ARG A 59 -9.63 -7.29 -4.87
N LEU A 60 -9.37 -7.42 -6.18
CA LEU A 60 -8.01 -7.31 -6.71
C LEU A 60 -7.40 -5.94 -6.43
N LEU A 61 -8.18 -4.86 -6.65
CA LEU A 61 -7.77 -3.50 -6.35
C LEU A 61 -7.43 -3.31 -4.87
N ALA A 62 -8.20 -3.91 -3.95
CA ALA A 62 -7.92 -3.88 -2.53
C ALA A 62 -6.55 -4.50 -2.20
N LEU A 63 -6.27 -5.68 -2.76
CA LEU A 63 -5.06 -6.45 -2.51
C LEU A 63 -3.80 -5.76 -3.06
N LEU A 64 -3.89 -5.24 -4.28
CA LEU A 64 -2.80 -4.48 -4.89
C LEU A 64 -2.59 -3.14 -4.18
N GLY A 65 -3.68 -2.44 -3.84
CA GLY A 65 -3.67 -1.20 -3.08
C GLY A 65 -3.00 -1.36 -1.73
N LEU A 66 -3.39 -2.38 -0.96
CA LEU A 66 -2.79 -2.72 0.34
C LEU A 66 -1.28 -3.02 0.22
N THR A 67 -0.88 -3.76 -0.80
CA THR A 67 0.53 -4.09 -1.04
C THR A 67 1.36 -2.85 -1.37
N LEU A 68 0.84 -1.97 -2.22
CA LEU A 68 1.48 -0.69 -2.52
C LEU A 68 1.50 0.26 -1.32
N MET A 69 0.49 0.22 -0.45
CA MET A 69 0.47 0.94 0.83
C MET A 69 1.58 0.45 1.76
N PHE A 70 1.80 -0.87 1.87
CA PHE A 70 2.92 -1.41 2.65
C PHE A 70 4.27 -0.88 2.15
N PHE A 71 4.48 -0.85 0.83
CA PHE A 71 5.69 -0.27 0.24
C PHE A 71 5.88 1.22 0.56
N GLN A 72 4.82 1.99 0.86
CA GLN A 72 4.99 3.38 1.32
C GLN A 72 5.78 3.47 2.63
N PHE A 73 5.60 2.51 3.54
CA PHE A 73 6.36 2.44 4.79
C PHE A 73 7.82 2.06 4.54
N LEU A 74 8.07 1.06 3.68
CA LEU A 74 9.45 0.67 3.34
C LEU A 74 10.22 1.82 2.69
N LEU A 75 9.61 2.51 1.72
CA LEU A 75 10.23 3.64 1.03
C LEU A 75 10.47 4.85 1.94
N SER A 76 9.76 4.96 3.06
CA SER A 76 9.91 6.06 4.02
C SER A 76 10.79 5.72 5.24
N ALA A 77 11.09 4.43 5.47
CA ALA A 77 11.78 3.93 6.66
C ALA A 77 13.25 4.38 6.82
N ARG A 78 13.87 4.93 5.76
CA ARG A 78 15.31 5.25 5.70
C ARG A 78 16.19 4.07 6.12
N PHE A 79 15.93 2.90 5.53
CA PHE A 79 16.65 1.68 5.87
C PHE A 79 18.03 1.68 5.18
N PRO A 80 19.15 1.65 5.92
CA PRO A 80 20.48 1.85 5.35
C PRO A 80 20.85 0.89 4.20
N PRO A 81 20.51 -0.41 4.25
CA PRO A 81 20.78 -1.32 3.13
C PRO A 81 20.13 -0.90 1.81
N VAL A 82 18.96 -0.27 1.85
CA VAL A 82 18.26 0.23 0.66
C VAL A 82 18.87 1.56 0.19
N GLU A 83 19.19 2.47 1.12
CA GLU A 83 19.81 3.76 0.81
C GLU A 83 21.20 3.62 0.16
N ARG A 84 21.92 2.52 0.40
CA ARG A 84 23.18 2.19 -0.30
C ARG A 84 23.01 2.02 -1.82
N HIS A 85 21.84 1.56 -2.26
CA HIS A 85 21.58 1.23 -3.66
C HIS A 85 20.72 2.28 -4.36
N PHE A 86 19.87 3.00 -3.61
CA PHE A 86 18.92 3.95 -4.18
C PHE A 86 19.10 5.35 -3.60
N LYS A 87 19.21 6.35 -4.50
CA LYS A 87 19.18 7.76 -4.10
C LYS A 87 17.85 8.08 -3.44
N ARG A 88 17.91 8.77 -2.30
CA ARG A 88 16.73 9.17 -1.54
C ARG A 88 15.72 10.02 -2.33
N SER A 89 16.20 10.89 -3.21
CA SER A 89 15.33 11.68 -4.09
C SER A 89 14.50 10.80 -5.02
N ALA A 90 15.10 9.74 -5.57
CA ALA A 90 14.41 8.76 -6.41
C ALA A 90 13.38 7.97 -5.59
N MET A 91 13.75 7.47 -4.40
CA MET A 91 12.82 6.76 -3.53
C MET A 91 11.60 7.62 -3.14
N LEU A 92 11.80 8.90 -2.83
CA LEU A 92 10.69 9.81 -2.53
C LEU A 92 9.82 10.14 -3.76
N LYS A 93 10.40 10.14 -4.96
CA LYS A 93 9.62 10.25 -6.21
C LYS A 93 8.74 9.02 -6.39
N THR A 94 9.32 7.83 -6.22
CA THR A 94 8.60 6.55 -6.28
C THR A 94 7.51 6.46 -5.22
N HIS A 95 7.79 6.84 -3.97
CA HIS A 95 6.81 6.92 -2.88
C HIS A 95 5.60 7.78 -3.28
N ARG A 96 5.83 9.00 -3.79
CA ARG A 96 4.72 9.86 -4.23
C ARG A 96 3.92 9.25 -5.38
N SER A 97 4.56 8.61 -6.35
CA SER A 97 3.83 7.98 -7.48
C SER A 97 3.03 6.77 -7.04
N LEU A 98 3.67 5.83 -6.31
CA LEU A 98 3.03 4.62 -5.83
C LEU A 98 1.94 4.93 -4.79
N GLY A 99 2.12 5.93 -3.94
CA GLY A 99 1.09 6.34 -2.98
C GLY A 99 -0.20 6.82 -3.65
N LYS A 100 -0.09 7.53 -4.79
CA LYS A 100 -1.26 7.93 -5.60
C LYS A 100 -1.95 6.73 -6.23
N ILE A 101 -1.18 5.82 -6.82
CA ILE A 101 -1.71 4.59 -7.44
C ILE A 101 -2.42 3.74 -6.38
N ALA A 102 -1.78 3.53 -5.23
CA ALA A 102 -2.35 2.80 -4.09
C ALA A 102 -3.67 3.43 -3.63
N TYR A 103 -3.68 4.76 -3.47
CA TYR A 103 -4.88 5.49 -3.07
C TYR A 103 -6.03 5.31 -4.08
N ILE A 104 -5.75 5.48 -5.38
CA ILE A 104 -6.76 5.30 -6.44
C ILE A 104 -7.30 3.87 -6.43
N MET A 105 -6.43 2.86 -6.29
CA MET A 105 -6.85 1.46 -6.19
C MET A 105 -7.77 1.21 -4.98
N VAL A 106 -7.40 1.69 -3.79
CA VAL A 106 -8.21 1.51 -2.57
C VAL A 106 -9.53 2.30 -2.63
N LEU A 107 -9.52 3.50 -3.22
CA LEU A 107 -10.74 4.28 -3.45
C LEU A 107 -11.69 3.55 -4.38
N LEU A 108 -11.20 3.06 -5.52
CA LEU A 108 -11.99 2.29 -6.49
C LEU A 108 -12.48 0.97 -5.90
N HIS A 109 -11.69 0.32 -5.03
CA HIS A 109 -12.15 -0.83 -4.26
C HIS A 109 -13.38 -0.47 -3.41
N GLY A 110 -13.29 0.57 -2.56
CA GLY A 110 -14.42 0.96 -1.71
C GLY A 110 -15.67 1.34 -2.51
N LEU A 111 -15.51 2.10 -3.59
CA LEU A 111 -16.61 2.45 -4.49
C LEU A 111 -17.20 1.21 -5.19
N GLY A 112 -16.36 0.28 -5.63
CA GLY A 112 -16.78 -0.98 -6.25
C GLY A 112 -17.57 -1.87 -5.29
N MET A 113 -17.14 -1.96 -4.03
CA MET A 113 -17.88 -2.73 -3.02
C MET A 113 -19.26 -2.12 -2.72
N ILE A 114 -19.34 -0.79 -2.57
CA ILE A 114 -20.63 -0.10 -2.38
C ILE A 114 -21.53 -0.28 -3.60
N ALA A 115 -20.99 -0.14 -4.81
CA ALA A 115 -21.74 -0.34 -6.05
C ALA A 115 -22.25 -1.78 -6.17
N PHE A 116 -21.44 -2.77 -5.79
CA PHE A 116 -21.86 -4.16 -5.78
C PHE A 116 -22.99 -4.40 -4.78
N ASP A 117 -22.91 -3.90 -3.54
CA ASP A 117 -23.97 -4.05 -2.54
C ASP A 117 -25.30 -3.46 -3.06
N ILE A 118 -25.28 -2.25 -3.62
CA ILE A 118 -26.48 -1.61 -4.18
C ILE A 118 -27.07 -2.42 -5.34
N VAL A 119 -26.23 -2.92 -6.26
CA VAL A 119 -26.71 -3.65 -7.44
C VAL A 119 -27.21 -5.06 -7.08
N ALA A 120 -26.49 -5.77 -6.21
CA ALA A 120 -26.78 -7.16 -5.88
C ALA A 120 -27.87 -7.30 -4.80
N ALA A 121 -27.92 -6.38 -3.85
CA ALA A 121 -28.82 -6.46 -2.69
C ALA A 121 -29.83 -5.31 -2.59
N GLY A 122 -29.68 -4.23 -3.36
CA GLY A 122 -30.57 -3.06 -3.30
C GLY A 122 -30.31 -2.13 -2.10
N GLU A 123 -29.33 -2.43 -1.26
CA GLU A 123 -28.97 -1.66 -0.06
C GLU A 123 -27.47 -1.73 0.22
N VAL A 124 -26.95 -0.83 1.06
CA VAL A 124 -25.55 -0.85 1.51
C VAL A 124 -25.47 -1.51 2.88
N TYR A 125 -24.61 -2.53 3.02
CA TYR A 125 -24.42 -3.20 4.29
C TYR A 125 -23.42 -2.47 5.19
N TRP A 126 -23.82 -2.20 6.43
CA TRP A 126 -23.01 -1.46 7.40
C TRP A 126 -22.56 -2.34 8.58
N TYR A 127 -21.64 -3.28 8.31
CA TYR A 127 -21.00 -4.06 9.36
C TYR A 127 -19.85 -3.28 10.03
N ARG A 128 -19.44 -3.71 11.24
CA ARG A 128 -18.34 -3.09 12.00
C ARG A 128 -17.06 -3.01 11.16
N GLU A 129 -16.79 -4.04 10.39
CA GLU A 129 -15.62 -4.17 9.55
C GLU A 129 -15.68 -3.23 8.34
N ASN A 130 -16.87 -3.01 7.76
CA ASN A 130 -17.11 -2.04 6.69
C ASN A 130 -16.86 -0.60 7.20
N ILE A 131 -17.37 -0.30 8.40
CA ILE A 131 -17.17 1.00 9.06
C ILE A 131 -15.68 1.23 9.33
N ALA A 132 -14.94 0.22 9.79
CA ALA A 132 -13.50 0.33 9.98
C ALA A 132 -12.76 0.61 8.66
N GLY A 133 -13.13 -0.07 7.58
CA GLY A 133 -12.62 0.19 6.23
C GLY A 133 -12.88 1.63 5.77
N LEU A 134 -14.11 2.13 5.99
CA LEU A 134 -14.48 3.51 5.68
C LEU A 134 -13.69 4.53 6.50
N ILE A 135 -13.53 4.32 7.81
CA ILE A 135 -12.69 5.17 8.67
C ILE A 135 -11.26 5.21 8.14
N ALA A 136 -10.70 4.05 7.78
CA ALA A 136 -9.35 3.98 7.21
C ALA A 136 -9.25 4.76 5.89
N LEU A 137 -10.26 4.64 5.01
CA LEU A 137 -10.33 5.36 3.74
C LEU A 137 -10.45 6.87 3.94
N VAL A 138 -11.24 7.34 4.90
CA VAL A 138 -11.34 8.77 5.24
C VAL A 138 -10.00 9.31 5.74
N LEU A 139 -9.36 8.62 6.68
CA LEU A 139 -8.04 9.00 7.19
C LEU A 139 -6.97 9.01 6.10
N LEU A 140 -6.99 8.00 5.20
CA LEU A 140 -6.09 7.92 4.06
C LEU A 140 -6.34 9.07 3.08
N THR A 141 -7.60 9.37 2.77
CA THR A 141 -8.01 10.47 1.90
C THR A 141 -7.48 11.80 2.44
N LEU A 142 -7.67 12.08 3.73
CA LEU A 142 -7.13 13.29 4.37
C LEU A 142 -5.61 13.38 4.22
N ALA A 143 -4.89 12.28 4.47
CA ALA A 143 -3.43 12.25 4.34
C ALA A 143 -2.94 12.43 2.90
N VAL A 144 -3.64 11.86 1.93
CA VAL A 144 -3.31 11.96 0.49
C VAL A 144 -3.63 13.35 -0.03
N LEU A 145 -4.81 13.91 0.28
CA LEU A 145 -5.18 15.27 -0.10
C LEU A 145 -4.21 16.30 0.49
N ALA A 146 -3.86 16.18 1.78
CA ALA A 146 -2.86 17.03 2.40
C ALA A 146 -1.49 16.92 1.71
N ALA A 147 -1.11 15.74 1.22
CA ALA A 147 0.14 15.54 0.50
C ALA A 147 0.10 16.05 -0.96
N TRP A 148 -1.02 15.88 -1.66
CA TRP A 148 -1.20 16.31 -3.04
C TRP A 148 -1.34 17.83 -3.14
N PHE A 149 -2.16 18.40 -2.26
CA PHE A 149 -2.52 19.81 -2.23
C PHE A 149 -1.72 20.58 -1.17
N PHE A 150 -0.54 20.07 -0.75
CA PHE A 150 0.32 20.72 0.24
C PHE A 150 0.56 22.21 -0.06
N LYS A 151 0.89 22.55 -1.31
CA LYS A 151 1.11 23.93 -1.75
C LYS A 151 -0.19 24.73 -1.85
N PRO A 152 -1.24 24.27 -2.56
CA PRO A 152 -2.54 24.97 -2.63
C PRO A 152 -3.16 25.27 -1.25
N LEU A 153 -3.07 24.32 -0.31
CA LEU A 153 -3.63 24.46 1.04
C LEU A 153 -2.76 25.31 1.99
N ARG A 154 -1.61 25.80 1.51
CA ARG A 154 -0.66 26.60 2.30
C ARG A 154 -0.29 25.95 3.64
N LEU A 155 -0.20 24.62 3.68
CA LEU A 155 0.10 23.90 4.92
C LEU A 155 1.56 24.15 5.34
N SER A 156 1.77 24.39 6.62
CA SER A 156 3.11 24.34 7.19
C SER A 156 3.65 22.90 7.16
N LEU A 157 4.98 22.76 7.17
CA LEU A 157 5.62 21.45 7.23
C LEU A 157 5.20 20.64 8.48
N GLY A 158 4.92 21.33 9.59
CA GLY A 158 4.41 20.74 10.82
C GLY A 158 3.00 20.14 10.64
N GLN A 159 2.07 20.93 10.09
CA GLN A 159 0.70 20.49 9.81
C GLN A 159 0.67 19.33 8.83
N TRP A 160 1.42 19.42 7.73
CA TRP A 160 1.51 18.32 6.77
C TRP A 160 2.03 17.03 7.41
N ARG A 161 3.07 17.11 8.26
CA ARG A 161 3.58 15.95 8.99
C ARG A 161 2.57 15.38 9.98
N ALA A 162 1.82 16.24 10.67
CA ALA A 162 0.81 15.83 11.64
C ALA A 162 -0.33 15.07 10.95
N ILE A 163 -0.88 15.61 9.87
CA ILE A 163 -1.94 14.95 9.09
C ILE A 163 -1.41 13.64 8.48
N HIS A 164 -0.21 13.67 7.89
CA HIS A 164 0.37 12.48 7.29
C HIS A 164 0.70 11.39 8.33
N LEU A 165 0.81 11.73 9.61
CA LEU A 165 1.00 10.75 10.69
C LEU A 165 -0.20 9.82 10.83
N PHE A 166 -1.41 10.25 10.46
CA PHE A 166 -2.60 9.39 10.49
C PHE A 166 -2.46 8.13 9.62
N THR A 167 -1.61 8.15 8.60
CA THR A 167 -1.30 6.96 7.80
C THR A 167 -0.76 5.79 8.63
N TYR A 168 -0.12 6.07 9.78
CA TYR A 168 0.31 5.04 10.72
C TYR A 168 -0.86 4.33 11.40
N LEU A 169 -2.02 4.97 11.56
CA LEU A 169 -3.23 4.34 12.07
C LEU A 169 -4.00 3.61 10.97
N VAL A 170 -3.99 4.16 9.75
CA VAL A 170 -4.67 3.55 8.59
C VAL A 170 -4.20 2.12 8.35
N PHE A 171 -2.89 1.89 8.34
CA PHE A 171 -2.34 0.58 7.98
C PHE A 171 -2.81 -0.58 8.88
N PRO A 172 -2.71 -0.52 10.22
CA PRO A 172 -3.23 -1.59 11.08
C PRO A 172 -4.76 -1.75 10.97
N ILE A 173 -5.52 -0.67 10.78
CA ILE A 173 -6.97 -0.75 10.56
C ILE A 173 -7.28 -1.52 9.27
N VAL A 174 -6.57 -1.22 8.18
CA VAL A 174 -6.77 -1.92 6.89
C VAL A 174 -6.34 -3.38 6.96
N ILE A 175 -5.24 -3.70 7.65
CA ILE A 175 -4.83 -5.10 7.87
C ILE A 175 -5.92 -5.86 8.66
N TRP A 176 -6.45 -5.27 9.72
CA TRP A 176 -7.54 -5.88 10.48
C TRP A 176 -8.79 -6.08 9.61
N HIS A 177 -9.22 -5.04 8.88
CA HIS A 177 -10.34 -5.10 7.94
C HIS A 177 -10.16 -6.23 6.91
N ALA A 178 -8.97 -6.34 6.31
CA ALA A 178 -8.67 -7.38 5.32
C ALA A 178 -8.66 -8.80 5.91
N LEU A 179 -8.21 -8.97 7.16
CA LEU A 179 -8.24 -10.27 7.83
C LEU A 179 -9.66 -10.70 8.24
N MET A 180 -10.52 -9.75 8.62
CA MET A 180 -11.89 -10.07 9.04
C MET A 180 -12.83 -10.32 7.85
N LEU A 181 -12.78 -9.49 6.80
CA LEU A 181 -13.71 -9.56 5.67
C LEU A 181 -13.12 -10.11 4.37
N GLY A 182 -11.80 -10.10 4.22
CA GLY A 182 -11.16 -10.39 2.93
C GLY A 182 -11.38 -11.83 2.51
N SER A 183 -12.35 -12.08 1.63
CA SER A 183 -12.68 -13.42 1.13
C SER A 183 -11.48 -14.10 0.47
N THR A 184 -10.67 -13.39 -0.34
CA THR A 184 -9.45 -13.98 -0.94
C THR A 184 -8.38 -14.22 0.13
N VAL A 185 -8.23 -13.28 1.08
CA VAL A 185 -7.27 -13.40 2.19
C VAL A 185 -7.59 -14.64 3.04
N ASN A 186 -8.87 -14.92 3.24
CA ASN A 186 -9.35 -16.02 4.07
C ASN A 186 -9.41 -17.36 3.32
N ALA A 187 -9.60 -17.34 2.00
CA ALA A 187 -9.56 -18.52 1.15
C ALA A 187 -8.13 -18.98 0.82
N VAL A 188 -7.15 -18.07 0.80
CA VAL A 188 -5.75 -18.37 0.40
C VAL A 188 -4.80 -18.17 1.59
N PRO A 189 -4.44 -19.24 2.35
CA PRO A 189 -3.63 -19.11 3.56
C PRO A 189 -2.28 -18.41 3.36
N SER A 190 -1.64 -18.59 2.21
CA SER A 190 -0.36 -17.94 1.89
C SER A 190 -0.49 -16.42 1.75
N LEU A 191 -1.64 -15.90 1.32
CA LEU A 191 -1.93 -14.47 1.31
C LEU A 191 -2.13 -13.92 2.73
N ARG A 192 -2.77 -14.70 3.61
CA ARG A 192 -2.88 -14.35 5.04
C ARG A 192 -1.50 -14.24 5.70
N TYR A 193 -0.59 -15.19 5.43
CA TYR A 193 0.80 -15.11 5.93
C TYR A 193 1.55 -13.89 5.37
N LEU A 194 1.32 -13.51 4.11
CA LEU A 194 1.88 -12.28 3.56
C LEU A 194 1.39 -11.04 4.31
N LEU A 195 0.12 -10.98 4.70
CA LEU A 195 -0.42 -9.88 5.50
C LEU A 195 0.20 -9.83 6.90
N TYR A 196 0.44 -10.97 7.54
CA TYR A 196 1.19 -11.02 8.81
C TYR A 196 2.64 -10.55 8.63
N PHE A 197 3.28 -10.93 7.53
CA PHE A 197 4.61 -10.43 7.19
C PHE A 197 4.60 -8.91 6.98
N PHE A 198 3.60 -8.35 6.30
CA PHE A 198 3.43 -6.91 6.15
C PHE A 198 3.24 -6.21 7.50
N LEU A 199 2.42 -6.77 8.39
CA LEU A 199 2.20 -6.22 9.73
C LEU A 199 3.50 -6.24 10.55
N ALA A 200 4.24 -7.35 10.54
CA ALA A 200 5.52 -7.47 11.21
C ALA A 200 6.54 -6.45 10.66
N GLY A 201 6.65 -6.33 9.34
CA GLY A 201 7.49 -5.34 8.67
C GLY A 201 7.12 -3.90 9.05
N TYR A 202 5.83 -3.60 9.10
CA TYR A 202 5.33 -2.30 9.56
C TYR A 202 5.73 -2.03 11.03
N CYS A 203 5.53 -2.99 11.93
CA CYS A 203 5.93 -2.87 13.33
C CYS A 203 7.44 -2.60 13.47
N LEU A 204 8.28 -3.30 12.70
CA LEU A 204 9.72 -3.06 12.66
C LEU A 204 10.05 -1.62 12.23
N VAL A 205 9.38 -1.10 11.21
CA VAL A 205 9.56 0.30 10.76
C VAL A 205 9.16 1.30 11.85
N VAL A 206 8.03 1.06 12.54
CA VAL A 206 7.57 1.91 13.65
C VAL A 206 8.56 1.90 14.80
N ILE A 207 8.97 0.71 15.26
CA ILE A 207 9.93 0.52 16.35
C ILE A 207 11.26 1.21 16.01
N HIS A 208 11.79 0.98 14.81
CA HIS A 208 13.02 1.63 14.35
C HIS A 208 12.90 3.16 14.36
N ARG A 209 11.76 3.70 13.92
CA ARG A 209 11.52 5.15 13.90
C ARG A 209 11.41 5.73 15.31
N LEU A 210 10.76 5.04 16.25
CA LEU A 210 10.68 5.45 17.65
C LEU A 210 12.05 5.41 18.31
N TYR A 211 12.81 4.33 18.13
CA TYR A 211 14.16 4.18 18.68
C TYR A 211 15.09 5.32 18.25
N ARG A 212 15.08 5.70 16.96
CA ARG A 212 15.89 6.83 16.47
C ARG A 212 15.48 8.18 17.06
N ARG A 213 14.18 8.38 17.32
CA ARG A 213 13.69 9.59 17.98
C ARG A 213 14.14 9.68 19.43
N LEU A 214 14.04 8.57 20.18
CA LEU A 214 14.42 8.51 21.60
C LEU A 214 15.92 8.64 21.81
N THR A 215 16.74 8.08 20.91
CA THR A 215 18.21 8.09 21.03
C THR A 215 18.88 9.29 20.38
N GLY A 216 18.13 10.19 19.74
CA GLY A 216 18.67 11.37 19.05
C GLY A 216 19.52 11.05 17.80
N LYS A 217 19.61 9.79 17.37
CA LYS A 217 20.39 9.36 16.19
C LYS A 217 19.68 9.78 14.90
N LYS A 218 20.09 10.94 14.35
CA LYS A 218 19.58 11.54 13.10
C LYS A 218 19.80 10.70 11.85
#